data_AF-A0A378N7J7-F1
#
_entry.id   AF-A0A378N7J7-F1
#
_cell.length_a   1.000
_cell.length_b   1.000
_cell.length_c   1.000
_cell.angle_alpha   90.00
_cell.angle_beta   90.00
_cell.angle_gamma   90.00
#
_symmetry.space_group_name_H-M   'P 1'
#
loop_
_entity.id
_entity.type
_entity.pdbx_description
1 polymer ?
#
loop_
_entity_poly.entity_id
_entity_poly.type
_entity_poly.pdbx_seq_one_letter_code
_entity_poly.pdbx_strand_id
1 'polypeptide(L)'
;MDEPTVEDTIAILRGLKERYEIHHHVQITDPAIVAAATLSHRYVSDRQLPDKAIDLIDEAASSLRMEIDSKPEPLDKLERRIIQLKLERQALQKEEDEASRQRLAKLDEEMAAKEREYSELEEIWKAEKSALLGTQHIKSELENARIAMDQARRENDFEKMSELQYGVIPTWKNSYKRSKMAKKNADAQLLRTKVTEEEIAEVLSKATAFLLQK
;
A
#
# COMPACT_ATOMS: atom_id res chain seq x y z
N MET A 1 14.14 -31.97 -7.92
CA MET A 1 14.61 -30.85 -7.08
C MET A 1 13.82 -30.94 -5.80
N ASP A 2 14.52 -30.89 -4.67
CA ASP A 2 13.89 -31.00 -3.36
C ASP A 2 13.24 -29.68 -2.94
N GLU A 3 12.20 -29.74 -2.11
CA GLU A 3 11.55 -28.55 -1.55
C GLU A 3 12.58 -27.76 -0.71
N PRO A 4 12.74 -26.43 -0.93
CA PRO A 4 13.64 -25.61 -0.15
C PRO A 4 13.20 -25.55 1.31
N THR A 5 14.17 -25.34 2.20
CA THR A 5 13.88 -25.10 3.61
C THR A 5 13.16 -23.76 3.82
N VAL A 6 12.65 -23.53 5.03
CA VAL A 6 12.08 -22.22 5.41
C VAL A 6 13.15 -21.12 5.28
N GLU A 7 14.39 -21.39 5.68
CA GLU A 7 15.50 -20.43 5.58
C GLU A 7 15.85 -20.11 4.12
N ASP A 8 15.91 -21.13 3.26
CA ASP A 8 16.14 -20.95 1.82
C ASP A 8 15.01 -20.12 1.20
N THR A 9 13.77 -20.39 1.59
CA THR A 9 12.60 -19.65 1.11
C THR A 9 12.65 -18.19 1.54
N ILE A 10 13.05 -17.89 2.78
CA ILE A 10 13.25 -16.52 3.25
C ILE A 10 14.30 -15.81 2.38
N ALA A 11 15.41 -16.47 2.05
CA ALA A 11 16.44 -15.90 1.17
C ALA A 11 15.90 -15.63 -0.25
N ILE A 12 15.13 -16.58 -0.80
CA ILE A 12 14.45 -16.43 -2.11
C ILE A 12 13.50 -15.21 -2.08
N LEU A 13 12.62 -15.13 -1.09
CA LEU A 13 11.67 -14.02 -0.95
C LEU A 13 12.36 -12.68 -0.77
N ARG A 14 13.47 -12.60 -0.01
CA ARG A 14 14.28 -11.38 0.11
C ARG A 14 14.87 -10.95 -1.24
N GLY A 15 15.28 -11.90 -2.08
CA GLY A 15 15.73 -11.63 -3.45
C GLY A 15 14.63 -11.13 -4.38
N LEU A 16 13.39 -11.61 -4.18
CA LEU A 16 12.23 -11.20 -4.97
C LEU A 16 11.55 -9.91 -4.47
N LYS A 17 11.79 -9.55 -3.21
CA LYS A 17 11.14 -8.45 -2.49
C LYS A 17 10.98 -7.16 -3.31
N GLU A 18 12.08 -6.65 -3.86
CA GLU A 18 12.05 -5.35 -4.55
C GLU A 18 11.16 -5.38 -5.79
N ARG A 19 11.09 -6.51 -6.50
CA ARG A 19 10.21 -6.68 -7.67
C ARG A 19 8.73 -6.67 -7.29
N TYR A 20 8.35 -7.37 -6.22
CA TYR A 20 6.97 -7.36 -5.73
C TYR A 20 6.56 -5.99 -5.16
N GLU A 21 7.47 -5.31 -4.44
CA GLU A 21 7.22 -3.95 -3.94
C GLU A 21 6.94 -2.95 -5.07
N ILE A 22 7.66 -3.07 -6.19
CA ILE A 22 7.45 -2.22 -7.38
C ILE A 22 6.13 -2.59 -8.07
N HIS A 23 5.88 -3.89 -8.31
CA HIS A 23 4.69 -4.35 -9.00
C HIS A 23 3.40 -3.93 -8.29
N HIS A 24 3.32 -4.20 -6.99
CA HIS A 24 2.14 -3.91 -6.16
C HIS A 24 2.15 -2.50 -5.57
N HIS A 25 3.23 -1.74 -5.76
CA HIS A 25 3.40 -0.41 -5.20
C HIS A 25 3.32 -0.34 -3.67
N VAL A 26 3.69 -1.43 -2.98
CA VAL A 26 3.72 -1.52 -1.51
C VAL A 26 5.16 -1.58 -0.99
N GLN A 27 5.29 -1.66 0.33
CA GLN A 27 6.55 -1.99 1.01
C GLN A 27 6.37 -3.32 1.74
N ILE A 28 7.26 -4.28 1.52
CA ILE A 28 7.20 -5.58 2.18
C ILE A 28 8.19 -5.53 3.33
N THR A 29 7.73 -5.73 4.55
CA THR A 29 8.62 -5.74 5.71
C THR A 29 9.40 -7.06 5.79
N ASP A 30 10.59 -7.06 6.38
CA ASP A 30 11.32 -8.32 6.58
C ASP A 30 10.55 -9.32 7.46
N PRO A 31 9.87 -8.88 8.53
CA PRO A 31 9.03 -9.79 9.31
C PRO A 31 7.86 -10.39 8.51
N ALA A 32 7.26 -9.66 7.56
CA ALA A 32 6.27 -10.23 6.64
C ALA A 32 6.84 -11.38 5.79
N ILE A 33 8.09 -11.25 5.32
CA ILE A 33 8.76 -12.32 4.58
C ILE A 33 8.96 -13.56 5.45
N VAL A 34 9.42 -13.37 6.69
CA VAL A 34 9.60 -14.47 7.65
C VAL A 34 8.27 -15.13 7.97
N ALA A 35 7.21 -14.35 8.21
CA ALA A 35 5.87 -14.85 8.46
C ALA A 35 5.32 -15.63 7.26
N ALA A 36 5.48 -15.14 6.03
CA ALA A 36 5.01 -15.84 4.84
C ALA A 36 5.66 -17.22 4.69
N ALA A 37 6.98 -17.33 4.87
CA ALA A 37 7.68 -18.61 4.80
C ALA A 37 7.28 -19.56 5.96
N THR A 38 7.23 -19.04 7.19
CA THR A 38 6.97 -19.86 8.39
C THR A 38 5.52 -20.33 8.46
N LEU A 39 4.56 -19.44 8.21
CA LEU A 39 3.14 -19.73 8.33
C LEU A 39 2.65 -20.60 7.17
N SER A 40 3.11 -20.35 5.94
CA SER A 40 2.77 -21.23 4.81
C SER A 40 3.35 -22.63 4.99
N HIS A 41 4.58 -22.77 5.50
CA HIS A 41 5.15 -24.07 5.81
C HIS A 41 4.33 -24.83 6.85
N ARG A 42 3.83 -24.14 7.87
CA ARG A 42 3.09 -24.75 8.99
C ARG A 42 1.65 -25.10 8.66
N TYR A 43 0.94 -24.25 7.91
CA TYR A 43 -0.52 -24.33 7.77
C TYR A 43 -1.00 -24.65 6.36
N VAL A 44 -0.14 -24.58 5.34
CA VAL A 44 -0.48 -24.92 3.94
C VAL A 44 0.30 -26.18 3.57
N SER A 45 -0.34 -27.34 3.71
CA SER A 45 0.28 -28.67 3.56
C SER A 45 0.10 -29.29 2.15
N ASP A 46 -0.81 -28.75 1.35
CA ASP A 46 -1.14 -29.21 0.00
C ASP A 46 -0.18 -28.66 -1.08
N ARG A 47 0.72 -27.74 -0.71
CA ARG A 47 1.67 -27.07 -1.59
C ARG A 47 3.07 -27.02 -0.99
N GLN A 48 4.06 -26.91 -1.86
CA GLN A 48 5.47 -26.87 -1.50
C GLN A 48 6.01 -25.43 -1.47
N LEU A 49 7.00 -25.19 -0.61
CA LEU A 49 7.86 -24.02 -0.69
C LEU A 49 8.65 -24.02 -2.02
N PRO A 50 9.07 -22.85 -2.53
CA PRO A 50 8.80 -21.50 -2.02
C PRO A 50 7.45 -20.93 -2.51
N ASP A 51 6.76 -21.65 -3.40
CA ASP A 51 5.59 -21.19 -4.17
C ASP A 51 4.45 -20.70 -3.27
N LYS A 52 4.05 -21.49 -2.29
CA LYS A 52 3.01 -21.09 -1.32
C LYS A 52 3.34 -19.84 -0.51
N ALA A 53 4.62 -19.57 -0.25
CA ALA A 53 5.05 -18.39 0.49
C ALA A 53 5.08 -17.15 -0.41
N ILE A 54 5.42 -17.34 -1.69
CA ILE A 54 5.34 -16.30 -2.72
C ILE A 54 3.89 -15.86 -2.89
N ASP A 55 2.95 -16.80 -2.98
CA ASP A 55 1.53 -16.50 -3.12
C ASP A 55 0.97 -15.70 -1.95
N LEU A 56 1.31 -16.05 -0.70
CA LEU A 56 0.89 -15.26 0.45
C LEU A 56 1.38 -13.81 0.38
N ILE A 57 2.62 -13.59 -0.09
CA ILE A 57 3.18 -12.25 -0.27
C ILE A 57 2.44 -11.52 -1.39
N ASP A 58 2.17 -12.19 -2.51
CA ASP A 58 1.50 -11.62 -3.68
C ASP A 58 0.05 -11.22 -3.35
N GLU A 59 -0.69 -12.08 -2.67
CA GLU A 59 -2.07 -11.82 -2.27
C GLU A 59 -2.16 -10.72 -1.21
N ALA A 60 -1.27 -10.71 -0.21
CA ALA A 60 -1.21 -9.65 0.79
C ALA A 60 -0.85 -8.29 0.16
N ALA A 61 0.11 -8.28 -0.77
CA ALA A 61 0.51 -7.09 -1.49
C ALA A 61 -0.61 -6.57 -2.40
N SER A 62 -1.32 -7.47 -3.10
CA SER A 62 -2.48 -7.15 -3.94
C SER A 62 -3.63 -6.56 -3.13
N SER A 63 -3.95 -7.19 -2.00
CA SER A 63 -5.00 -6.72 -1.08
C SER A 63 -4.69 -5.31 -0.57
N LEU A 64 -3.46 -5.08 -0.12
CA LEU A 64 -3.04 -3.77 0.35
C LEU A 64 -3.02 -2.72 -0.78
N ARG A 65 -2.66 -3.12 -2.00
CA ARG A 65 -2.74 -2.24 -3.17
C ARG A 65 -4.18 -1.78 -3.44
N MET A 66 -5.15 -2.70 -3.35
CA MET A 66 -6.56 -2.34 -3.50
C MET A 66 -7.01 -1.36 -2.41
N GLU A 67 -6.56 -1.54 -1.16
CA GLU A 67 -6.85 -0.62 -0.06
C GLU A 67 -6.29 0.79 -0.33
N ILE A 68 -5.03 0.89 -0.79
CA ILE A 68 -4.39 2.16 -1.16
C ILE A 68 -5.13 2.89 -2.29
N ASP A 69 -5.67 2.14 -3.25
CA ASP A 69 -6.42 2.71 -4.36
C ASP A 69 -7.86 3.09 -3.99
N SER A 70 -8.38 2.54 -2.89
CA SER A 70 -9.71 2.84 -2.36
C SER A 70 -9.73 4.10 -1.48
N LYS A 71 -10.94 4.64 -1.26
CA LYS A 71 -11.16 5.76 -0.35
C LYS A 71 -10.98 5.28 1.10
N PRO A 72 -10.13 5.94 1.92
CA PRO A 72 -9.97 5.62 3.33
C PRO A 72 -11.29 5.65 4.11
N GLU A 73 -11.45 4.75 5.08
CA GLU A 73 -12.66 4.63 5.90
C GLU A 73 -13.09 5.96 6.56
N PRO A 74 -12.19 6.82 7.10
CA PRO A 74 -12.62 8.08 7.68
C PRO A 74 -13.22 9.06 6.65
N LEU A 75 -12.71 9.07 5.41
CA LEU A 75 -13.28 9.86 4.31
C LEU A 75 -14.65 9.33 3.88
N ASP A 76 -14.80 8.01 3.75
CA ASP A 76 -16.09 7.38 3.41
C ASP A 76 -17.15 7.63 4.49
N LYS A 77 -16.78 7.58 5.78
CA LYS A 77 -17.68 7.94 6.90
C LYS A 77 -18.15 9.39 6.82
N LEU A 78 -17.24 10.32 6.54
CA LEU A 78 -17.59 11.74 6.39
C LEU A 78 -18.49 11.99 5.19
N GLU A 79 -18.20 11.39 4.04
CA GLU A 79 -19.02 11.50 2.83
C GLU A 79 -20.44 10.99 3.07
N ARG A 80 -20.58 9.79 3.64
CA ARG A 80 -21.90 9.22 3.99
C ARG A 80 -22.67 10.14 4.92
N ARG A 81 -22.00 10.74 5.91
CA ARG A 81 -22.64 11.68 6.84
C ARG A 81 -23.09 12.96 6.14
N ILE A 82 -22.26 13.51 5.25
CA ILE A 82 -22.62 14.70 4.45
C ILE A 82 -23.84 14.40 3.57
N ILE A 83 -23.91 13.23 2.94
CA ILE A 83 -25.06 12.81 2.13
C ILE A 83 -26.33 12.73 2.99
N GLN A 84 -26.26 12.14 4.19
CA GLN A 84 -27.40 12.09 5.11
C GLN A 84 -27.91 13.49 5.48
N LEU A 85 -27.00 14.41 5.82
CA LEU A 85 -27.36 15.79 6.16
C LEU A 85 -28.00 16.53 4.97
N LYS A 86 -27.52 16.29 3.74
CA LYS A 86 -28.10 16.85 2.51
C LYS A 86 -29.53 16.36 2.27
N LEU A 87 -29.80 15.08 2.51
CA LEU A 87 -31.14 14.51 2.39
C LEU A 87 -32.10 15.07 3.45
N GLU A 88 -31.65 15.17 4.71
CA GLU A 88 -32.45 15.77 5.80
C GLU A 88 -32.78 17.24 5.50
N ARG A 89 -31.78 18.01 5.05
CA ARG A 89 -31.95 19.39 4.63
C ARG A 89 -32.98 19.52 3.50
N GLN A 90 -32.89 18.67 2.47
CA GLN A 90 -33.82 18.70 1.34
C GLN A 90 -35.26 18.36 1.75
N ALA A 91 -35.44 17.49 2.74
CA ALA A 91 -36.76 17.19 3.29
C ALA A 91 -37.37 18.40 4.01
N LEU A 92 -36.56 19.10 4.83
CA LEU A 92 -37.00 20.25 5.62
C LEU A 92 -37.17 21.55 4.80
N GLN A 93 -36.59 21.64 3.61
CA GLN A 93 -36.74 22.82 2.74
C GLN A 93 -38.17 23.13 2.32
N LYS A 94 -39.09 22.15 2.41
CA LYS A 94 -40.51 22.31 2.06
C LYS A 94 -41.39 22.73 3.24
N GLU A 95 -40.83 22.75 4.44
CA GLU A 95 -41.54 23.07 5.68
C GLU A 95 -41.35 24.55 6.02
N GLU A 96 -42.42 25.23 6.43
CA GLU A 96 -42.40 26.69 6.67
C GLU A 96 -42.33 27.08 8.16
N ASP A 97 -42.45 26.11 9.06
CA ASP A 97 -42.52 26.35 10.51
C ASP A 97 -41.19 26.78 11.12
N GLU A 98 -41.26 27.45 12.27
CA GLU A 98 -40.09 28.02 12.94
C GLU A 98 -39.09 26.94 13.38
N ALA A 99 -39.55 25.77 13.80
CA ALA A 99 -38.68 24.68 14.24
C ALA A 99 -37.90 24.10 13.05
N SER A 100 -38.53 23.96 11.88
CA SER A 100 -37.87 23.56 10.63
C SER A 100 -36.80 24.57 10.20
N ARG A 101 -37.07 25.87 10.29
CA ARG A 101 -36.07 26.92 10.00
C ARG A 101 -34.85 26.85 10.95
N GLN A 102 -35.09 26.66 12.25
CA GLN A 102 -34.01 26.49 13.23
C GLN A 102 -33.21 25.20 12.99
N ARG A 103 -33.87 24.10 12.59
CA ARG A 103 -33.19 22.84 12.25
C ARG A 103 -32.37 22.97 10.98
N LEU A 104 -32.87 23.65 9.95
CA LEU A 104 -32.14 23.94 8.71
C LEU A 104 -30.84 24.70 8.99
N ALA A 105 -30.87 25.73 9.83
CA ALA A 105 -29.68 26.48 10.22
C ALA A 105 -28.63 25.57 10.89
N LYS A 106 -29.06 24.71 11.82
CA LYS A 106 -28.16 23.74 12.46
C LYS A 106 -27.59 22.71 11.48
N LEU A 107 -28.40 22.22 10.54
CA LEU A 107 -27.94 21.30 9.51
C LEU A 107 -26.91 21.94 8.58
N ASP A 108 -27.10 23.21 8.21
CA ASP A 108 -26.13 23.94 7.40
C ASP A 108 -24.80 24.13 8.15
N GLU A 109 -24.82 24.42 9.45
CA GLU A 109 -23.63 24.47 10.30
C GLU A 109 -22.92 23.12 10.42
N GLU A 110 -23.67 22.05 10.73
CA GLU A 110 -23.14 20.68 10.82
C GLU A 110 -22.52 20.22 9.49
N MET A 111 -23.20 20.49 8.38
CA MET A 111 -22.73 20.14 7.03
C MET A 111 -21.47 20.90 6.67
N ALA A 112 -21.41 22.22 6.92
CA ALA A 112 -20.23 23.03 6.66
C ALA A 112 -19.02 22.62 7.53
N ALA A 113 -19.25 22.15 8.76
CA ALA A 113 -18.19 21.57 9.58
C ALA A 113 -17.67 20.25 8.98
N LYS A 114 -18.57 19.35 8.56
CA LYS A 114 -18.19 18.05 7.98
C LYS A 114 -17.53 18.17 6.61
N GLU A 115 -17.96 19.12 5.77
CA GLU A 115 -17.34 19.39 4.47
C GLU A 115 -15.92 19.94 4.62
N ARG A 116 -15.66 20.77 5.65
CA ARG A 116 -14.30 21.22 5.97
C ARG A 116 -13.41 20.07 6.43
N GLU A 117 -13.89 19.25 7.37
CA GLU A 117 -13.17 18.06 7.85
C GLU A 117 -12.85 17.10 6.70
N TYR A 118 -13.82 16.87 5.80
CA TYR A 118 -13.61 16.05 4.60
C TYR A 118 -12.51 16.63 3.70
N SER A 119 -12.57 17.93 3.42
CA SER A 119 -11.61 18.61 2.53
C SER A 119 -10.19 18.56 3.09
N GLU A 120 -10.01 18.81 4.38
CA GLU A 120 -8.71 18.72 5.06
C GLU A 120 -8.13 17.31 4.95
N LEU A 121 -8.96 16.31 5.22
CA LEU A 121 -8.55 14.91 5.18
C LEU A 121 -8.26 14.41 3.76
N GLU A 122 -9.03 14.88 2.77
CA GLU A 122 -8.84 14.55 1.36
C GLU A 122 -7.51 15.09 0.83
N GLU A 123 -7.13 16.31 1.22
CA GLU A 123 -5.84 16.90 0.85
C GLU A 123 -4.67 16.11 1.44
N ILE A 124 -4.77 15.67 2.70
CA ILE A 124 -3.77 14.78 3.31
C ILE A 124 -3.66 13.48 2.51
N TRP A 125 -4.79 12.84 2.19
CA TRP A 125 -4.80 11.59 1.45
C TRP A 125 -4.19 11.73 0.04
N LYS A 126 -4.52 12.80 -0.69
CA LYS A 126 -3.93 13.11 -2.00
C LYS A 126 -2.42 13.33 -1.90
N ALA A 127 -1.95 14.07 -0.90
CA ALA A 127 -0.54 14.31 -0.66
C ALA A 127 0.21 13.01 -0.37
N GLU A 128 -0.34 12.14 0.48
CA GLU A 128 0.25 10.83 0.80
C GLU A 128 0.31 9.92 -0.44
N LYS A 129 -0.77 9.88 -1.23
CA LYS A 129 -0.82 9.07 -2.46
C LYS A 129 0.21 9.55 -3.49
N SER A 130 0.34 10.87 -3.66
CA SER A 130 1.37 11.47 -4.52
C SER A 130 2.78 11.13 -4.06
N ALA A 131 3.05 11.24 -2.76
CA ALA A 131 4.36 10.88 -2.18
C ALA A 131 4.68 9.39 -2.33
N LEU A 132 3.67 8.50 -2.25
CA LEU A 132 3.82 7.08 -2.52
C LEU A 132 4.20 6.84 -3.99
N LEU A 133 3.47 7.41 -4.94
CA LEU A 133 3.74 7.26 -6.37
C LEU A 133 5.13 7.78 -6.75
N GLY A 134 5.54 8.94 -6.21
CA GLY A 134 6.89 9.46 -6.41
C GLY A 134 7.98 8.52 -5.86
N THR A 135 7.73 7.90 -4.71
CA THR A 135 8.65 6.89 -4.15
C THR A 135 8.74 5.65 -5.04
N GLN A 136 7.61 5.21 -5.62
CA GLN A 136 7.56 4.05 -6.50
C GLN A 136 8.25 4.32 -7.84
N HIS A 137 8.07 5.51 -8.42
CA HIS A 137 8.82 5.91 -9.60
C HIS A 137 10.34 5.85 -9.36
N ILE A 138 10.83 6.40 -8.25
CA ILE A 138 12.25 6.33 -7.89
C ILE A 138 12.75 4.87 -7.79
N LYS A 139 11.95 3.96 -7.20
CA LYS A 139 12.31 2.53 -7.13
C LYS A 139 12.37 1.89 -8.51
N SER A 140 11.40 2.18 -9.37
CA SER A 140 11.35 1.68 -10.75
C SER A 140 12.57 2.13 -11.55
N GLU A 141 12.94 3.41 -11.47
CA GLU A 141 14.12 3.93 -12.17
C GLU A 141 15.43 3.30 -11.65
N LEU A 142 15.52 3.07 -10.33
CA LEU A 142 16.66 2.39 -9.74
C LEU A 142 16.77 0.94 -10.24
N GLU A 143 15.65 0.23 -10.37
CA GLU A 143 15.62 -1.14 -10.87
C GLU A 143 15.96 -1.21 -12.36
N ASN A 144 15.37 -0.33 -13.17
CA ASN A 144 15.69 -0.21 -14.59
C ASN A 144 17.19 0.07 -14.81
N ALA A 145 17.79 0.94 -13.99
CA ALA A 145 19.22 1.23 -14.05
C ALA A 145 20.09 0.02 -13.69
N ARG A 146 19.67 -0.81 -12.72
CA ARG A 146 20.37 -2.06 -12.37
C ARG A 146 20.28 -3.09 -13.49
N ILE A 147 19.10 -3.29 -14.06
CA ILE A 147 18.89 -4.19 -15.21
C ILE A 147 19.75 -3.74 -16.40
N ALA A 148 19.76 -2.45 -16.71
CA ALA A 148 20.57 -1.88 -17.78
C ALA A 148 22.08 -2.07 -17.53
N MET A 149 22.53 -1.96 -16.27
CA MET A 149 23.93 -2.18 -15.90
C MET A 149 24.31 -3.65 -16.08
N ASP A 150 23.45 -4.59 -15.68
CA ASP A 150 23.66 -6.02 -15.89
C ASP A 150 23.67 -6.40 -17.37
N GLN A 151 22.85 -5.73 -18.18
CA GLN A 151 22.87 -5.90 -19.63
C GLN A 151 24.18 -5.38 -20.24
N ALA A 152 24.58 -4.16 -19.90
CA ALA A 152 25.86 -3.58 -20.35
C ALA A 152 27.05 -4.48 -19.97
N ARG A 153 27.00 -5.10 -18.78
CA ARG A 153 27.99 -6.09 -18.35
C ARG A 153 28.05 -7.32 -19.24
N ARG A 154 26.91 -7.87 -19.66
CA ARG A 154 26.86 -9.02 -20.58
C ARG A 154 27.38 -8.65 -21.98
N GLU A 155 27.17 -7.40 -22.39
CA GLU A 155 27.60 -6.87 -23.69
C GLU A 155 29.05 -6.36 -23.69
N ASN A 156 29.72 -6.33 -22.53
CA ASN A 156 31.05 -5.73 -22.31
C ASN A 156 31.09 -4.21 -22.63
N ASP A 157 29.97 -3.51 -22.51
CA ASP A 157 29.87 -2.06 -22.64
C ASP A 157 30.30 -1.39 -21.32
N PHE A 158 31.61 -1.28 -21.13
CA PHE A 158 32.21 -0.73 -19.90
C PHE A 158 31.93 0.77 -19.70
N GLU A 159 31.72 1.53 -20.78
CA GLU A 159 31.39 2.96 -20.71
C GLU A 159 30.03 3.15 -20.06
N LYS A 160 29.00 2.48 -20.59
CA LYS A 160 27.64 2.51 -20.05
C LYS A 160 27.56 1.93 -18.65
N MET A 161 28.31 0.87 -18.35
CA MET A 161 28.41 0.34 -16.98
C MET A 161 28.91 1.41 -16.00
N SER A 162 29.98 2.13 -16.36
CA SER A 162 30.57 3.17 -15.51
C SER A 162 29.58 4.32 -15.26
N GLU A 163 28.90 4.78 -16.30
CA GLU A 163 27.87 5.84 -16.20
C GLU A 163 26.74 5.42 -15.24
N LEU A 164 26.21 4.20 -15.41
CA LEU A 164 25.13 3.68 -14.57
C LEU A 164 25.58 3.49 -13.12
N GLN A 165 26.75 2.89 -12.92
CA GLN A 165 27.28 2.53 -11.60
C GLN A 165 27.64 3.75 -10.76
N TYR A 166 28.26 4.78 -11.36
CA TYR A 166 28.79 5.94 -10.64
C TYR A 166 27.94 7.21 -10.78
N GLY A 167 27.06 7.28 -11.78
CA GLY A 167 26.16 8.43 -12.00
C GLY A 167 24.71 8.14 -11.65
N VAL A 168 24.05 7.33 -12.48
CA VAL A 168 22.58 7.16 -12.45
C VAL A 168 22.11 6.45 -11.17
N ILE A 169 22.68 5.29 -10.84
CA ILE A 169 22.27 4.49 -9.67
C ILE A 169 22.49 5.26 -8.35
N PRO A 170 23.65 5.91 -8.10
CA PRO A 170 23.84 6.72 -6.90
C PRO A 170 22.85 7.87 -6.79
N THR A 171 22.50 8.51 -7.91
CA THR A 171 21.53 9.60 -7.95
C THR A 171 20.16 9.14 -7.46
N TRP A 172 19.63 8.06 -8.03
CA TRP A 172 18.34 7.50 -7.62
C TRP A 172 18.36 6.96 -6.18
N LYS A 173 19.45 6.30 -5.75
CA LYS A 173 19.63 5.87 -4.35
C LYS A 173 19.56 7.05 -3.37
N ASN A 174 20.16 8.19 -3.72
CA ASN A 174 20.12 9.39 -2.89
C ASN A 174 18.72 10.00 -2.85
N SER A 175 18.02 10.07 -3.98
CA SER A 175 16.61 10.49 -4.05
C SER A 175 15.71 9.60 -3.19
N TYR A 176 15.91 8.28 -3.22
CA TYR A 176 15.18 7.33 -2.39
C TYR A 176 15.45 7.50 -0.89
N LYS A 177 16.71 7.75 -0.50
CA LYS A 177 17.05 8.04 0.90
C LYS A 177 16.35 9.31 1.39
N ARG A 178 16.32 10.36 0.56
CA ARG A 178 15.63 11.62 0.88
C ARG A 178 14.13 11.44 1.05
N SER A 179 13.47 10.67 0.17
CA SER A 179 12.03 10.41 0.30
C SER A 179 11.68 9.63 1.57
N LYS A 180 12.54 8.69 1.99
CA LYS A 180 12.38 7.99 3.28
C LYS A 180 12.53 8.90 4.49
N MET A 181 13.46 9.85 4.46
CA MET A 181 13.65 10.80 5.57
C MET A 181 12.47 11.76 5.70
N ALA A 182 11.91 12.24 4.58
CA ALA A 182 10.72 13.09 4.59
C ALA A 182 9.50 12.39 5.24
N LYS A 183 9.33 11.07 5.03
CA LYS A 183 8.23 10.28 5.60
C LYS A 183 8.33 10.02 7.11
N LYS A 184 9.52 10.12 7.73
CA LYS A 184 9.72 9.86 9.16
C LYS A 184 9.17 10.96 10.09
N ASN A 185 8.87 12.13 9.55
CA ASN A 185 8.44 13.31 10.32
C ASN A 185 6.92 13.55 10.27
N ALA A 186 6.14 12.62 9.70
CA ALA A 186 4.69 12.70 9.59
C ALA A 186 4.04 11.62 10.47
N ASP A 187 3.59 12.02 11.67
CA ASP A 187 3.09 11.12 12.73
C ASP A 187 1.64 10.62 12.52
N ALA A 188 0.96 11.02 11.45
CA ALA A 188 -0.37 10.49 11.10
C ALA A 188 -0.40 10.15 9.62
N GLN A 189 -0.42 8.86 9.29
CA GLN A 189 -0.60 8.37 7.92
C GLN A 189 -2.03 7.83 7.77
N LEU A 190 -2.75 8.33 6.77
CA LEU A 190 -4.04 7.78 6.37
C LEU A 190 -3.88 6.50 5.55
N LEU A 191 -2.76 6.36 4.85
CA LEU A 191 -2.45 5.21 4.01
C LEU A 191 -1.56 4.19 4.72
N ARG A 192 -2.08 2.97 4.89
CA ARG A 192 -1.26 1.78 5.13
C ARG A 192 -0.54 1.42 3.83
N THR A 193 0.79 1.36 3.85
CA THR A 193 1.60 1.07 2.65
C THR A 193 2.59 -0.07 2.86
N LYS A 194 2.55 -0.71 4.03
CA LYS A 194 3.47 -1.77 4.42
C LYS A 194 2.72 -3.08 4.60
N VAL A 195 3.16 -4.12 3.92
CA VAL A 195 2.81 -5.51 4.21
C VAL A 195 3.63 -5.95 5.43
N THR A 196 2.93 -6.25 6.50
CA THR A 196 3.44 -6.74 7.78
C THR A 196 2.99 -8.18 8.01
N GLU A 197 3.35 -8.74 9.16
CA GLU A 197 2.90 -10.07 9.57
C GLU A 197 1.37 -10.16 9.67
N GLU A 198 0.70 -9.03 9.97
CA GLU A 198 -0.75 -8.94 10.07
C GLU A 198 -1.43 -9.24 8.73
N GLU A 199 -0.99 -8.59 7.65
CA GLU A 199 -1.57 -8.80 6.32
C GLU A 199 -1.33 -10.26 5.84
N ILE A 200 -0.18 -10.85 6.16
CA ILE A 200 0.10 -12.26 5.85
C ILE A 200 -0.82 -13.19 6.62
N ALA A 201 -1.01 -12.94 7.92
CA ALA A 201 -1.89 -13.74 8.76
C ALA A 201 -3.36 -13.60 8.34
N GLU A 202 -3.79 -12.41 7.94
CA GLU A 202 -5.16 -12.15 7.46
C GLU A 202 -5.46 -12.94 6.19
N VAL A 203 -4.55 -12.91 5.21
CA VAL A 203 -4.67 -13.69 3.97
C VAL A 203 -4.74 -15.18 4.27
N LEU A 204 -3.83 -15.69 5.11
CA LEU A 204 -3.82 -17.09 5.48
C LEU A 204 -5.10 -17.52 6.23
N SER A 205 -5.62 -16.66 7.11
CA SER A 205 -6.87 -16.91 7.82
C SER A 205 -8.05 -17.03 6.85
N LYS A 206 -8.13 -16.15 5.84
CA LYS A 206 -9.16 -16.22 4.78
C LYS A 206 -9.02 -17.50 3.95
N ALA A 207 -7.79 -17.85 3.57
CA ALA A 207 -7.52 -19.06 2.79
C ALA A 207 -7.85 -20.34 3.56
N THR A 208 -7.49 -20.42 4.84
CA THR A 208 -7.77 -21.58 5.70
C THR A 208 -9.25 -21.68 6.09
N ALA A 209 -9.93 -20.55 6.31
CA ALA A 209 -11.38 -20.53 6.52
C ALA A 209 -12.13 -21.08 5.29
N PHE A 210 -11.64 -20.80 4.08
CA PHE A 210 -12.20 -21.37 2.85
C PHE A 210 -11.97 -22.88 2.72
N LEU A 211 -10.82 -23.39 3.19
CA LEU A 211 -10.50 -24.83 3.19
C LEU A 211 -11.34 -25.64 4.18
N LEU A 212 -11.77 -25.05 5.29
CA LEU A 212 -12.60 -25.71 6.31
C LEU A 212 -14.10 -25.76 5.96
N GLN A 213 -14.53 -25.09 4.88
CA GLN A 213 -15.92 -25.08 4.41
C GLN A 213 -16.22 -26.08 3.27
N LYS A 214 -15.24 -26.88 2.86
CA LYS A 214 -15.39 -27.98 1.89
C LYS A 214 -15.22 -29.33 2.57
#